data_AF-A0A2W4VI05-F1
#
_entry.id   AF-A0A2W4VI05-F1
#
_cell.length_a   1.000
_cell.length_b   1.000
_cell.length_c   1.000
_cell.angle_alpha   90.00
_cell.angle_beta   90.00
_cell.angle_gamma   90.00
#
_symmetry.space_group_name_H-M   'P 1'
#
loop_
_entity.id
_entity.type
_entity.pdbx_description
1 polymer ?
#
loop_
_entity_poly.entity_id
_entity_poly.type
_entity_poly.pdbx_seq_one_letter_code
_entity_poly.pdbx_strand_id
1 'polypeptide(L)'
;MQCPTCNHLNDAMSVRCLQCGTVLIHEAAGHSAAYKKAVRVLDARMYSGIGGLAGFFTIAIALKFVFTQHWLTDAEIVSAAGVSAVLGAFAGGMLARAKHPL
;
A
#
# COMPACT_ATOMS: atom_id res chain seq x y z
N MET A 1 -9.65 12.44 -19.36
CA MET A 1 -8.77 12.52 -20.56
C MET A 1 -9.60 12.25 -21.80
N GLN A 2 -9.57 13.15 -22.78
CA GLN A 2 -10.35 12.98 -24.01
C GLN A 2 -9.57 12.15 -25.03
N CYS A 3 -10.21 11.13 -25.61
CA CYS A 3 -9.55 10.27 -26.59
C CYS A 3 -9.41 10.99 -27.94
N PRO A 4 -8.22 11.06 -28.55
CA PRO A 4 -8.03 11.75 -29.83
C PRO A 4 -8.71 11.05 -31.01
N THR A 5 -9.09 9.77 -30.87
CA THR A 5 -9.67 8.97 -31.97
C THR A 5 -11.19 9.02 -32.01
N CYS A 6 -11.85 8.93 -30.85
CA CYS A 6 -13.31 8.85 -30.76
C CYS A 6 -13.93 9.97 -29.93
N ASN A 7 -13.12 10.91 -29.44
CA ASN A 7 -13.52 12.04 -28.60
C ASN A 7 -14.24 11.68 -27.28
N HIS A 8 -14.25 10.39 -26.90
CA HIS A 8 -14.82 9.91 -25.65
C HIS A 8 -14.00 10.40 -24.45
N LEU A 9 -14.70 10.78 -23.37
CA LEU A 9 -14.10 11.16 -22.09
C LEU A 9 -13.80 9.89 -21.28
N ASN A 10 -12.51 9.62 -21.07
CA ASN A 10 -12.05 8.51 -20.23
C ASN A 10 -11.50 9.03 -18.91
N ASP A 11 -11.41 8.16 -17.92
CA ASP A 11 -10.78 8.46 -16.63
C ASP A 11 -9.29 8.81 -16.81
N ALA A 12 -8.76 9.66 -15.93
CA ALA A 12 -7.39 10.17 -16.00
C ALA A 12 -6.31 9.08 -15.85
N MET A 13 -6.65 7.88 -15.38
CA MET A 13 -5.70 6.77 -15.26
C MET A 13 -5.93 5.65 -16.28
N SER A 14 -6.81 5.87 -17.26
CA SER A 14 -7.10 4.87 -18.29
C SER A 14 -5.97 4.80 -19.33
N VAL A 15 -5.30 3.65 -19.42
CA VAL A 15 -4.23 3.40 -20.40
C VAL A 15 -4.77 3.34 -21.83
N ARG A 16 -6.01 2.87 -21.98
CA ARG A 16 -6.71 2.74 -23.26
C ARG A 16 -8.09 3.40 -23.16
N CYS A 17 -8.57 3.91 -24.29
CA CYS A 17 -9.94 4.37 -24.38
C CYS A 17 -10.90 3.18 -24.21
N LEU A 18 -11.91 3.33 -23.35
CA LEU A 18 -12.93 2.31 -23.07
C LEU A 18 -13.80 2.00 -24.30
N GLN A 19 -13.93 2.94 -25.23
CA GLN A 19 -14.81 2.81 -26.39
C GLN A 19 -14.11 2.26 -27.64
N CYS A 20 -12.91 2.74 -27.95
CA CYS A 20 -12.20 2.38 -29.19
C CYS A 20 -10.85 1.68 -28.97
N GLY A 21 -10.41 1.49 -27.72
CA GLY A 21 -9.18 0.76 -27.39
C GLY A 21 -7.87 1.49 -27.71
N THR A 22 -7.92 2.72 -28.24
CA THR A 22 -6.74 3.55 -28.53
C THR A 22 -5.93 3.74 -27.25
N VAL A 23 -4.61 3.52 -27.33
CA VAL A 23 -3.70 3.79 -26.21
C VAL A 23 -3.64 5.30 -25.96
N LEU A 24 -4.02 5.72 -24.76
CA LEU A 24 -4.00 7.13 -24.33
C LEU A 24 -2.70 7.46 -23.60
N ILE A 25 -2.12 6.48 -22.89
CA ILE A 25 -0.88 6.63 -22.12
C ILE A 25 0.12 5.59 -22.64
N HIS A 26 1.01 6.03 -23.54
CA HIS A 26 1.98 5.14 -24.19
C HIS A 26 2.99 4.54 -23.20
N GLU A 27 3.41 5.28 -22.17
CA GLU A 27 4.32 4.78 -21.13
C GLU A 27 3.69 3.63 -20.33
N ALA A 28 2.41 3.74 -19.95
CA ALA A 28 1.71 2.71 -19.19
C ALA A 28 1.35 1.46 -20.03
N ALA A 29 1.24 1.60 -21.35
CA ALA A 29 1.00 0.49 -22.27
C ALA A 29 2.26 -0.34 -22.55
N GLY A 30 3.45 0.29 -22.48
CA GLY A 30 4.74 -0.37 -22.75
C GLY A 30 5.27 -1.26 -21.62
N HIS A 31 4.70 -1.17 -20.42
CA HIS A 31 5.16 -1.98 -19.29
C HIS A 31 4.82 -3.46 -19.47
N SER A 32 5.87 -4.28 -19.59
CA SER A 32 5.76 -5.73 -19.68
C SER A 32 5.00 -6.31 -18.48
N ALA A 33 4.33 -7.46 -18.68
CA ALA A 33 3.66 -8.17 -17.59
C ALA A 33 4.61 -8.49 -16.43
N ALA A 34 5.90 -8.70 -16.73
CA ALA A 34 6.96 -8.87 -15.75
C ALA A 34 7.18 -7.60 -14.91
N TYR A 35 7.21 -6.41 -15.52
CA TYR A 35 7.31 -5.14 -14.79
C TYR A 35 6.10 -4.93 -13.86
N LYS A 36 4.87 -5.14 -14.36
CA LYS A 36 3.65 -5.02 -13.53
C LYS A 36 3.63 -6.03 -12.38
N LYS A 37 4.22 -7.21 -12.55
CA LYS A 37 4.39 -8.19 -11.47
C LYS A 37 5.44 -7.74 -10.46
N ALA A 38 6.57 -7.21 -10.92
CA ALA A 38 7.63 -6.71 -10.07
C ALA A 38 7.17 -5.53 -9.20
N VAL A 39 6.51 -4.53 -9.80
CA VAL A 39 5.96 -3.37 -9.08
C VAL A 39 4.97 -3.82 -8.01
N ARG A 40 4.06 -4.75 -8.31
CA ARG A 40 3.11 -5.29 -7.31
C ARG A 40 3.79 -5.97 -6.12
N VAL A 41 4.84 -6.75 -6.36
CA VAL A 41 5.61 -7.38 -5.27
C VAL A 41 6.31 -6.32 -4.43
N LEU A 42 6.82 -5.28 -5.08
CA LEU A 42 7.54 -4.19 -4.41
C LEU A 42 6.59 -3.33 -3.57
N ASP A 43 5.42 -2.96 -4.11
CA ASP A 43 4.35 -2.27 -3.40
C ASP A 43 3.90 -3.07 -2.17
N ALA A 44 3.62 -4.37 -2.34
CA ALA A 44 3.18 -5.22 -1.23
C ALA A 44 4.20 -5.26 -0.08
N ARG A 45 5.50 -5.30 -0.40
CA ARG A 45 6.58 -5.23 0.61
C ARG A 45 6.66 -3.86 1.26
N MET A 46 6.51 -2.80 0.48
CA MET A 46 6.59 -1.43 0.95
C MET A 46 5.42 -1.12 1.91
N TYR A 47 4.20 -1.46 1.54
CA TYR A 47 3.02 -1.30 2.41
C TYR A 47 3.10 -2.16 3.67
N SER A 48 3.65 -3.38 3.57
CA SER A 48 3.91 -4.21 4.75
C SER A 48 4.95 -3.56 5.68
N GLY A 49 6.04 -3.02 5.14
CA GLY A 49 7.04 -2.29 5.93
C GLY A 49 6.47 -1.05 6.62
N ILE A 50 5.71 -0.24 5.88
CA ILE A 50 5.06 0.97 6.41
C ILE A 50 4.05 0.59 7.50
N GLY A 51 3.21 -0.42 7.27
CA GLY A 51 2.24 -0.90 8.25
C GLY A 51 2.92 -1.41 9.52
N GLY A 52 4.05 -2.10 9.40
CA GLY A 52 4.80 -2.59 10.55
C GLY A 52 5.43 -1.48 11.38
N LEU A 53 6.06 -0.49 10.73
CA LEU A 53 6.61 0.67 11.43
C LEU A 53 5.50 1.49 12.09
N ALA A 54 4.39 1.73 11.39
CA ALA A 54 3.25 2.45 11.96
C ALA A 54 2.67 1.71 13.19
N GLY A 55 2.50 0.38 13.10
CA GLY A 55 2.05 -0.45 14.23
C GLY A 55 3.01 -0.44 15.41
N PHE A 56 4.33 -0.50 15.15
CA PHE A 56 5.35 -0.41 16.19
C PHE A 56 5.31 0.95 16.90
N PHE A 57 5.39 2.05 16.14
CA PHE A 57 5.48 3.39 16.70
C PHE A 57 4.20 3.81 17.42
N THR A 58 3.02 3.48 16.87
CA THR A 58 1.75 3.82 17.52
C THR A 58 1.66 3.23 18.92
N ILE A 59 2.02 1.95 19.08
CA ILE A 59 1.94 1.25 20.37
C ILE A 59 3.12 1.60 21.27
N ALA A 60 4.35 1.72 20.74
CA ALA A 60 5.50 2.16 21.53
C ALA A 60 5.30 3.57 22.11
N ILE A 61 4.80 4.52 21.31
CA ILE A 61 4.53 5.89 21.76
C ILE A 61 3.32 5.92 22.71
N ALA A 62 2.23 5.22 22.38
CA ALA A 62 1.04 5.19 23.23
C ALA A 62 1.34 4.62 24.61
N LEU A 63 2.03 3.47 24.71
CA LEU A 63 2.41 2.94 26.00
C LEU A 63 3.43 3.86 26.68
N LYS A 64 4.50 4.29 26.01
CA LYS A 64 5.58 5.00 26.72
C LYS A 64 5.21 6.43 27.16
N PHE A 65 4.36 7.13 26.42
CA PHE A 65 4.06 8.55 26.68
C PHE A 65 2.61 8.84 27.07
N VAL A 66 1.63 8.06 26.59
CA VAL A 66 0.21 8.33 26.86
C VAL A 66 -0.26 7.57 28.09
N PHE A 67 0.08 6.28 28.18
CA PHE A 67 -0.34 5.41 29.26
C PHE A 67 0.76 5.23 30.32
N THR A 68 1.27 6.29 30.92
CA THR A 68 2.41 6.23 31.87
C THR A 68 2.10 5.54 33.21
N GLN A 69 0.83 5.19 33.47
CA GLN A 69 0.33 4.56 34.72
C GLN A 69 0.14 3.04 34.57
N HIS A 70 0.78 2.41 33.60
CA HIS A 70 0.76 0.96 33.41
C HIS A 70 1.80 0.27 34.32
N TRP A 71 1.50 -0.96 34.74
CA TRP A 71 2.46 -1.75 35.52
C TRP A 71 3.59 -2.35 34.66
N LEU A 72 3.55 -2.13 33.34
CA LEU A 72 4.39 -2.83 32.38
C LEU A 72 5.85 -2.39 32.44
N THR A 73 6.75 -3.37 32.46
CA THR A 73 8.19 -3.14 32.39
C THR A 73 8.58 -2.72 30.98
N ASP A 74 9.67 -1.95 30.80
CA ASP A 74 10.16 -1.51 29.47
C ASP A 74 10.33 -2.68 28.47
N ALA A 75 10.74 -3.87 28.94
CA ALA A 75 10.85 -5.07 28.11
C ALA A 75 9.49 -5.56 27.58
N GLU A 76 8.43 -5.47 28.39
CA GLU A 76 7.08 -5.87 27.99
C GLU A 76 6.50 -4.88 26.98
N ILE A 77 6.78 -3.58 27.14
CA ILE A 77 6.40 -2.54 26.19
C ILE A 77 7.03 -2.80 24.81
N VAL A 78 8.32 -3.13 24.78
CA VAL A 78 9.02 -3.46 23.52
C VAL A 78 8.45 -4.73 22.89
N SER A 79 8.12 -5.75 23.68
CA SER A 79 7.49 -6.97 23.17
C SER A 79 6.10 -6.70 22.56
N ALA A 80 5.29 -5.88 23.22
CA ALA A 80 3.97 -5.48 22.75
C ALA A 80 4.06 -4.67 21.45
N ALA A 81 5.01 -3.73 21.36
CA ALA A 81 5.31 -2.99 20.15
C ALA A 81 5.82 -3.91 19.02
N GLY A 82 6.60 -4.95 19.36
CA GLY A 82 7.02 -5.97 18.41
C GLY A 82 5.84 -6.74 17.82
N VAL A 83 4.89 -7.17 18.66
CA VAL A 83 3.68 -7.86 18.21
C VAL A 83 2.82 -6.96 17.33
N SER A 84 2.68 -5.68 17.69
CA SER A 84 1.93 -4.73 16.86
C SER A 84 2.60 -4.41 15.54
N ALA A 85 3.93 -4.44 15.47
CA ALA A 85 4.66 -4.33 14.22
C ALA A 85 4.31 -5.48 13.27
N VAL A 86 4.24 -6.71 13.78
CA VAL A 86 3.88 -7.88 12.97
C VAL A 86 2.43 -7.76 12.47
N LEU A 87 1.51 -7.38 13.37
CA LEU A 87 0.09 -7.20 13.01
C LEU A 87 -0.10 -6.05 12.00
N GLY A 88 0.58 -4.93 12.21
CA GLY A 88 0.56 -3.78 11.30
C GLY A 88 1.15 -4.13 9.93
N ALA A 89 2.23 -4.91 9.90
CA ALA A 89 2.84 -5.37 8.65
C ALA A 89 1.94 -6.33 7.87
N PHE A 90 1.23 -7.21 8.59
CA PHE A 90 0.27 -8.13 8.01
C PHE A 90 -0.96 -7.39 7.45
N ALA A 91 -1.54 -6.47 8.24
CA ALA A 91 -2.67 -5.66 7.83
C ALA A 91 -2.32 -4.76 6.62
N GLY A 92 -1.14 -4.11 6.64
CA GLY A 92 -0.65 -3.31 5.51
C GLY A 92 -0.48 -4.13 4.24
N GLY A 93 0.05 -5.35 4.35
CA GLY A 93 0.17 -6.29 3.23
C GLY A 93 -1.19 -6.74 2.67
N MET A 94 -2.18 -7.00 3.53
CA MET A 94 -3.54 -7.36 3.11
C MET A 94 -4.24 -6.19 2.40
N LEU A 95 -4.12 -4.96 2.91
CA LEU A 95 -4.71 -3.77 2.29
C LEU A 95 -4.11 -3.48 0.91
N ALA A 96 -2.80 -3.66 0.74
CA ALA A 96 -2.15 -3.51 -0.56
C ALA A 96 -2.68 -4.52 -1.58
N ARG A 97 -2.95 -5.77 -1.15
CA ARG A 97 -3.59 -6.79 -2.00
C ARG A 97 -5.04 -6.47 -2.32
N ALA A 98 -5.80 -5.90 -1.38
CA ALA A 98 -7.19 -5.52 -1.58
C ALA A 98 -7.35 -4.32 -2.54
N LYS A 99 -6.36 -3.41 -2.59
CA LYS A 99 -6.40 -2.21 -3.45
C LYS A 99 -6.02 -2.49 -4.91
N HIS A 100 -5.30 -3.57 -5.17
CA HIS A 100 -4.99 -4.06 -6.52
C HIS A 100 -5.56 -5.47 -6.73
N PRO A 101 -6.90 -5.65 -6.70
CA PRO A 101 -7.52 -6.92 -7.06
C PRO A 101 -7.27 -7.18 -8.55
N LEU A 102 -7.08 -8.46 -8.86
CA LEU A 102 -6.70 -8.99 -10.18
C LEU A 102 -7.56 -8.48 -11.33
#